data_AF-A0A1H1JUK4-F1
#
_entry.id   AF-A0A1H1JUK4-F1
#
_cell.length_a   1.000
_cell.length_b   1.000
_cell.length_c   1.000
_cell.angle_alpha   90.00
_cell.angle_beta   90.00
_cell.angle_gamma   90.00
#
_symmetry.space_group_name_H-M   'P 1'
#
loop_
_entity.id
_entity.type
_entity.pdbx_description
1 polymer ?
#
loop_
_entity_poly.entity_id
_entity_poly.type
_entity_poly.pdbx_seq_one_letter_code
_entity_poly.pdbx_strand_id
1 'polypeptide(L)' 'MERNDLLKWIRCDGADIVDRFLPPGAQGELDSLIHDRRHEIDAGAFLMFMSIRALLCERGMESCDSDREAGQIMAMLST' A
#
# COMPACT_ATOMS: atom_id res chain seq x y z
N MET A 1 -11.38 -6.70 -10.07
CA MET A 1 -10.66 -7.64 -9.18
C MET A 1 -11.25 -7.45 -7.81
N GLU A 2 -11.72 -8.51 -7.18
CA GLU A 2 -12.37 -8.37 -5.88
C GLU A 2 -11.33 -8.29 -4.76
N ARG A 3 -11.72 -7.73 -3.62
CA ARG A 3 -10.86 -7.62 -2.43
C ARG A 3 -10.20 -8.95 -2.05
N ASN A 4 -10.96 -10.04 -2.12
CA ASN A 4 -10.47 -11.37 -1.77
C ASN A 4 -9.37 -11.86 -2.73
N ASP A 5 -9.45 -11.51 -4.02
CA ASP A 5 -8.41 -11.82 -4.99
C ASP A 5 -7.13 -11.05 -4.69
N LEU A 6 -7.26 -9.77 -4.32
CA LEU A 6 -6.13 -8.93 -3.94
C LEU A 6 -5.46 -9.42 -2.65
N LEU A 7 -6.24 -9.77 -1.63
CA LEU A 7 -5.72 -10.37 -0.41
C LEU A 7 -4.99 -11.69 -0.69
N LYS A 8 -5.55 -12.53 -1.56
CA LYS A 8 -4.90 -13.78 -1.95
C LYS A 8 -3.58 -13.52 -2.68
N TRP A 9 -3.56 -12.56 -3.60
CA TRP A 9 -2.34 -12.20 -4.31
C TRP A 9 -1.27 -11.66 -3.35
N ILE A 10 -1.61 -10.70 -2.49
CA ILE A 10 -0.66 -10.13 -1.51
C ILE A 10 -0.11 -11.20 -0.57
N ARG A 11 -0.96 -12.15 -0.12
CA ARG A 11 -0.52 -13.27 0.74
C ARG A 11 0.39 -14.26 0.02
N CYS A 12 0.22 -14.45 -1.28
CA CYS A 12 1.07 -15.34 -2.07
C CYS A 12 2.37 -14.66 -2.53
N ASP A 13 2.30 -13.39 -2.93
CA ASP A 13 3.41 -12.63 -3.50
C ASP A 13 3.19 -11.12 -3.31
N GLY A 14 3.35 -10.67 -2.07
CA GLY A 14 3.26 -9.24 -1.74
C GLY A 14 4.44 -8.42 -2.26
N ALA A 15 5.57 -9.05 -2.57
CA ALA A 15 6.73 -8.35 -3.13
C ALA A 15 6.43 -7.87 -4.56
N ASP A 16 5.78 -8.70 -5.38
CA ASP A 16 5.38 -8.34 -6.75
C ASP A 16 4.42 -7.13 -6.79
N ILE A 17 3.60 -6.93 -5.74
CA ILE A 17 2.76 -5.73 -5.62
C ILE A 17 3.62 -4.48 -5.45
N VAL A 18 4.60 -4.50 -4.55
CA VAL A 18 5.47 -3.35 -4.30
C VAL A 18 6.32 -3.07 -5.52
N ASP A 19 6.92 -4.09 -6.13
CA ASP A 19 7.78 -3.93 -7.29
C ASP A 19 7.07 -3.34 -8.51
N ARG A 20 5.78 -3.64 -8.69
CA ARG A 20 5.01 -3.16 -9.86
C ARG A 20 4.28 -1.85 -9.64
N PHE A 21 3.77 -1.61 -8.44
CA PHE A 21 2.81 -0.53 -8.19
C PHE A 21 3.32 0.53 -7.23
N LEU A 22 4.54 0.41 -6.69
CA LEU A 22 5.09 1.45 -5.83
C LEU A 22 5.22 2.76 -6.62
N PRO A 23 4.52 3.84 -6.21
CA PRO A 23 4.54 5.06 -6.98
C PRO A 23 5.90 5.77 -6.88
N PRO A 24 6.34 6.44 -7.96
CA PRO A 24 7.58 7.21 -7.93
C PRO A 24 7.49 8.29 -6.85
N GLY A 25 8.47 8.28 -5.94
CA GLY A 25 8.53 9.22 -4.81
C GLY A 25 8.08 8.63 -3.46
N ALA A 26 7.43 7.46 -3.42
CA ALA A 26 7.03 6.83 -2.15
C ALA A 26 8.21 6.56 -1.22
N GLN A 27 9.37 6.18 -1.78
CA GLN A 27 10.59 6.00 -0.99
C GLN A 27 11.08 7.32 -0.37
N GLY A 28 11.05 8.42 -1.14
CA GLY A 28 11.46 9.73 -0.63
C GLY A 28 10.50 10.29 0.43
N GLU A 29 9.20 9.99 0.30
CA GLU A 29 8.19 10.30 1.31
C GLU A 29 8.45 9.53 2.60
N LEU A 30 8.70 8.21 2.50
CA LEU A 30 9.07 7.37 3.64
C LEU A 30 10.35 7.89 4.33
N ASP A 31 11.39 8.18 3.56
CA ASP A 31 12.65 8.69 4.09
C ASP A 31 12.44 10.03 4.83
N SER A 32 11.58 10.91 4.31
CA SER A 32 11.23 12.18 4.95
C SER A 32 10.49 11.96 6.27
N LEU A 33 9.52 11.04 6.29
CA LEU A 33 8.76 10.71 7.50
C LEU A 33 9.63 10.08 8.60
N ILE A 34 10.55 9.19 8.23
CA ILE A 34 11.53 8.60 9.14
C ILE A 34 12.50 9.67 9.64
N HIS A 35 12.98 10.55 8.76
CA HIS A 35 13.91 11.62 9.09
C HIS A 35 13.33 12.59 10.12
N ASP A 36 12.05 12.94 9.96
CA ASP A 36 11.36 13.81 10.90
C ASP A 36 11.22 13.18 12.30
N ARG A 37 11.45 11.86 12.46
CA ARG A 37 11.35 11.08 13.70
C ARG A 37 10.04 11.29 14.47
N ARG A 38 9.01 11.81 13.81
CA ARG A 38 7.71 12.12 14.45
C ARG A 38 6.88 10.87 14.68
N HIS A 39 7.18 9.78 13.96
CA HIS A 39 6.38 8.57 13.94
C HIS A 39 7.28 7.33 13.86
N GLU A 40 6.95 6.31 14.65
CA GLU A 40 7.42 4.95 14.40
C GLU A 40 6.62 4.40 13.23
N ILE A 41 7.28 4.21 12.09
CA ILE A 41 6.65 3.74 10.85
C ILE A 41 7.28 2.41 10.46
N ASP A 42 6.44 1.40 10.27
CA ASP A 42 6.84 0.19 9.57
C ASP A 42 7.00 0.52 8.08
N ALA A 43 8.25 0.54 7.61
CA ALA A 43 8.60 0.85 6.22
C ALA A 43 7.92 -0.10 5.23
N GLY A 44 7.84 -1.39 5.54
CA GLY A 44 7.21 -2.38 4.67
C GLY A 44 5.70 -2.16 4.55
N ALA A 45 5.03 -1.90 5.68
CA ALA A 45 3.61 -1.59 5.72
C ALA A 45 3.28 -0.30 4.96
N PHE A 46 4.13 0.73 5.08
CA PHE A 46 3.97 1.97 4.35
C PHE A 46 4.07 1.76 2.82
N LEU A 47 5.12 1.10 2.35
CA LEU A 47 5.32 0.84 0.92
C LEU A 47 4.22 -0.06 0.34
N MET A 48 3.80 -1.08 1.09
CA MET A 48 2.67 -1.93 0.73
C MET A 48 1.37 -1.13 0.59
N PHE A 49 1.06 -0.27 1.58
CA PHE A 49 -0.11 0.60 1.53
C PHE A 49 -0.10 1.51 0.30
N MET A 50 1.02 2.18 0.03
CA MET A 50 1.18 3.07 -1.13
C MET A 50 0.98 2.32 -2.46
N SER A 51 1.48 1.09 -2.54
CA SER A 51 1.37 0.24 -3.74
C SER A 51 -0.06 -0.26 -3.96
N ILE A 52 -0.74 -0.70 -2.89
CA ILE A 52 -2.16 -1.10 -2.96
C ILE A 52 -3.02 0.09 -3.38
N ARG A 53 -2.80 1.27 -2.79
CA ARG A 53 -3.51 2.49 -3.16
C ARG A 53 -3.33 2.83 -4.64
N ALA A 54 -2.10 2.82 -5.13
CA ALA A 54 -1.80 3.09 -6.53
C ALA A 54 -2.50 2.10 -7.47
N LEU A 55 -2.43 0.79 -7.16
CA LEU A 55 -3.14 -0.25 -7.90
C LEU A 55 -4.67 -0.01 -7.96
N LEU A 56 -5.27 0.40 -6.85
CA LEU A 56 -6.71 0.68 -6.80
C LEU A 56 -7.06 1.91 -7.65
N CYS A 57 -6.25 2.97 -7.59
CA CYS A 57 -6.39 4.14 -8.44
C CYS A 57 -6.25 3.79 -9.94
N GLU A 58 -5.26 2.98 -10.32
CA GLU A 58 -5.09 2.52 -11.70
C GLU A 58 -6.30 1.73 -12.23
N ARG A 59 -7.04 1.07 -11.33
CA ARG A 59 -8.27 0.36 -11.67
C ARG A 59 -9.52 1.24 -11.69
N GLY A 60 -9.36 2.56 -11.54
CA GLY A 60 -10.44 3.54 -11.65
C GLY A 60 -11.14 3.86 -10.34
N MET A 61 -10.56 3.48 -9.19
CA MET A 61 -11.06 3.93 -7.88
C MET A 61 -10.61 5.37 -7.62
N GLU A 62 -11.50 6.22 -7.12
CA GLU A 62 -11.15 7.59 -6.75
C GLU A 62 -10.18 7.61 -5.55
N SER A 63 -9.36 8.67 -5.44
CA SER A 63 -8.28 8.75 -4.43
C SER A 63 -8.77 8.48 -3.01
N CYS A 64 -9.85 9.12 -2.57
CA CYS A 64 -10.36 8.95 -1.20
C CYS A 64 -10.88 7.53 -0.93
N ASP A 65 -11.52 6.91 -1.92
CA ASP A 65 -12.00 5.53 -1.81
C ASP A 65 -10.83 4.54 -1.82
N SER A 66 -9.79 4.83 -2.60
CA SER A 66 -8.58 4.01 -2.68
C SER A 66 -7.79 4.01 -1.36
N ASP A 67 -7.68 5.16 -0.67
CA ASP A 67 -7.07 5.25 0.65
C ASP A 67 -7.82 4.38 1.67
N ARG A 68 -9.15 4.50 1.66
CA ARG A 68 -10.03 3.76 2.59
C ARG A 68 -9.97 2.25 2.34
N GLU A 69 -10.00 1.82 1.08
CA GLU A 69 -9.96 0.41 0.72
C GLU A 69 -8.56 -0.19 0.96
N ALA A 70 -7.49 0.53 0.64
CA ALA A 70 -6.12 0.13 0.97
C ALA A 70 -5.94 -0.07 2.48
N GLY A 71 -6.48 0.84 3.29
CA GLY A 71 -6.47 0.70 4.75
C GLY A 71 -7.21 -0.55 5.26
N GLN A 72 -8.36 -0.87 4.66
CA GLN A 72 -9.10 -2.10 4.99
C GLN A 72 -8.30 -3.36 4.63
N ILE A 73 -7.68 -3.38 3.45
CA ILE A 73 -6.85 -4.51 3.01
C ILE A 73 -5.67 -4.70 3.97
N MET A 74 -4.97 -3.61 4.34
CA MET A 74 -3.87 -3.66 5.30
C MET A 74 -4.32 -4.22 6.66
N ALA A 75 -5.47 -3.79 7.17
CA ALA A 75 -6.02 -4.31 8.43
C ALA A 75 -6.32 -5.83 8.37
N MET A 76 -6.77 -6.34 7.22
CA MET A 76 -7.04 -7.77 7.00
C MET A 76 -5.77 -8.62 6.79
N LEU A 77 -4.64 -7.98 6.49
CA LEU A 77 -3.34 -8.65 6.41
C LEU A 77 -2.65 -8.76 7.78
N SER A 78 -2.99 -7.87 8.71
CA SER A 78 -2.49 -7.91 10.09
C SER A 78 -3.23 -8.87 11.03
N THR A 79 -4.31 -9.50 10.57
CA THR A 79 -5.07 -10.57 11.26
C THR A 79 -4.72 -11.95 10.74
#